data_AF-A0A946BD75-F1
#
_entry.id   AF-A0A946BD75-F1
#
_cell.length_a   1.000
_cell.length_b   1.000
_cell.length_c   1.000
_cell.angle_alpha   90.00
_cell.angle_beta   90.00
_cell.angle_gamma   90.00
#
_symmetry.space_group_name_H-M   'P 1'
#
loop_
_entity.id
_entity.type
_entity.pdbx_description
1 polymer ?
#
loop_
_entity_poly.entity_id
_entity_poly.type
_entity_poly.pdbx_seq_one_letter_code
_entity_poly.pdbx_strand_id
1 'polypeptide(L)'
;MSKKIEISGKDDLWLWFGLSYASFLTLPRVMMHAMPDLWQKQMSILLKEYDEMFPNQPRLGTRVQATKDGKLTKMPEFLKNYRHPHHEKIDEMKG
;
A
#
# COMPACT_ATOMS: atom_id res chain seq x y z
N MET A 1 -7.69 35.61 3.30
CA MET A 1 -6.57 34.65 3.39
C MET A 1 -7.07 33.44 4.15
N SER A 2 -7.24 32.29 3.50
CA SER A 2 -7.70 31.08 4.18
C SER A 2 -6.54 30.49 4.99
N LYS A 3 -6.75 30.30 6.30
CA LYS A 3 -5.77 29.70 7.20
C LYS A 3 -5.63 28.23 6.81
N LYS A 4 -4.46 27.79 6.33
CA LYS A 4 -4.19 26.36 6.15
C LYS A 4 -4.31 25.71 7.53
N ILE A 5 -5.32 24.87 7.70
CA ILE A 5 -5.41 23.99 8.86
C ILE A 5 -4.32 22.96 8.66
N GLU A 6 -3.31 22.98 9.53
CA GLU A 6 -2.27 21.98 9.55
C GLU A 6 -2.86 20.72 10.20
N ILE A 7 -3.13 19.71 9.39
CA ILE A 7 -3.66 18.43 9.86
C ILE A 7 -2.48 17.67 10.48
N SER A 8 -2.67 17.09 11.67
CA SER A 8 -1.60 16.31 12.28
C SER A 8 -1.39 15.00 11.52
N GLY A 9 -0.16 14.47 11.49
CA GLY A 9 0.10 13.18 10.85
C GLY A 9 -0.73 12.02 11.44
N LYS A 10 -1.13 12.14 12.72
CA LYS A 10 -2.10 11.23 13.33
C LYS A 10 -3.45 11.33 12.62
N ASP A 11 -3.98 12.54 12.48
CA ASP A 11 -5.29 12.76 11.88
C ASP A 11 -5.31 12.37 10.40
N ASP A 12 -4.23 12.64 9.65
CA ASP A 12 -4.10 12.22 8.24
C ASP A 12 -4.12 10.68 8.09
N LEU A 13 -3.31 9.97 8.88
CA LEU A 13 -3.26 8.51 8.81
C LEU A 13 -4.57 7.88 9.30
N TRP A 14 -5.13 8.41 10.38
CA TRP A 14 -6.41 7.93 10.92
C TRP A 14 -7.57 8.17 9.97
N LEU A 15 -7.60 9.31 9.30
CA LEU A 15 -8.61 9.62 8.29
C LEU A 15 -8.52 8.63 7.13
N TRP A 16 -7.32 8.32 6.64
CA TRP A 16 -7.13 7.34 5.56
C TRP A 16 -7.72 5.96 5.92
N PHE A 17 -7.40 5.44 7.10
CA PHE A 17 -7.96 4.15 7.55
C PHE A 17 -9.45 4.24 7.88
N GLY A 18 -9.89 5.33 8.51
CA GLY A 18 -11.29 5.56 8.89
C GLY A 18 -12.24 5.61 7.70
N LEU A 19 -11.81 6.19 6.58
CA LEU A 19 -12.61 6.24 5.35
C LEU A 19 -12.67 4.89 4.61
N SER A 20 -11.68 4.01 4.82
CA SER A 20 -11.62 2.71 4.15
C SER A 20 -12.30 1.58 4.95
N TYR A 21 -12.59 1.79 6.24
CA TYR A 21 -12.93 0.74 7.22
C TYR A 21 -11.93 -0.44 7.23
N ALA A 22 -10.72 -0.25 6.69
CA ALA A 22 -9.75 -1.32 6.55
C ALA A 22 -8.98 -1.52 7.86
N SER A 23 -8.88 -2.78 8.29
CA SER A 23 -7.99 -3.15 9.41
C SER A 23 -6.55 -3.46 8.94
N PHE A 24 -6.33 -3.58 7.63
CA PHE A 24 -5.04 -3.93 7.02
C PHE A 24 -4.78 -3.13 5.75
N LEU A 25 -3.53 -2.75 5.53
CA LEU A 25 -3.05 -2.18 4.28
C LEU A 25 -2.42 -3.27 3.42
N THR A 26 -2.93 -3.48 2.22
CA THR A 26 -2.36 -4.42 1.25
C THR A 26 -2.02 -3.69 -0.04
N LEU A 27 -0.72 -3.60 -0.35
CA LEU A 27 -0.21 -2.92 -1.55
C LEU A 27 0.49 -3.92 -2.49
N PRO A 28 0.11 -4.00 -3.77
CA PRO A 28 0.84 -4.80 -4.75
C PRO A 28 2.26 -4.27 -4.95
N ARG A 29 3.26 -5.13 -4.75
CA ARG A 29 4.68 -4.79 -4.94
C ARG A 29 4.98 -4.18 -6.31
N VAL A 30 4.32 -4.67 -7.37
CA VAL A 30 4.48 -4.12 -8.74
C VAL A 30 4.19 -2.63 -8.82
N MET A 31 3.17 -2.15 -8.09
CA MET A 31 2.80 -0.74 -8.09
C MET A 31 3.76 0.06 -7.22
N MET A 32 4.18 -0.49 -6.08
CA MET A 32 5.20 0.15 -5.23
C MET A 32 6.51 0.40 -5.98
N HIS A 33 6.97 -0.57 -6.78
CA HIS A 33 8.16 -0.42 -7.61
C HIS A 33 7.98 0.56 -8.79
N ALA A 34 6.73 0.87 -9.16
CA ALA A 34 6.43 1.82 -10.22
C ALA A 34 6.24 3.26 -9.71
N MET A 35 6.25 3.47 -8.38
CA MET A 35 6.23 4.79 -7.77
C MET A 35 7.50 5.57 -8.13
N PRO A 36 7.49 6.92 -8.08
CA PRO A 36 8.71 7.73 -8.19
C PRO A 36 9.79 7.29 -7.20
N ASP A 37 11.07 7.41 -7.58
CA ASP A 37 12.21 6.98 -6.76
C ASP A 37 12.20 7.58 -5.35
N LEU A 38 11.85 8.87 -5.23
CA LEU A 38 11.70 9.54 -3.94
C LEU A 38 10.68 8.84 -3.03
N TRP A 39 9.53 8.42 -3.59
CA TRP A 39 8.48 7.75 -2.83
C TRP A 39 8.92 6.35 -2.42
N GLN A 40 9.61 5.62 -3.31
CA GLN A 40 10.18 4.31 -2.98
C GLN A 40 11.18 4.44 -1.82
N LYS A 41 12.05 5.46 -1.85
CA LYS A 41 12.99 5.74 -0.77
C LYS A 41 12.28 6.07 0.55
N GLN A 42 11.30 6.97 0.53
CA GLN A 42 10.53 7.33 1.73
C GLN A 42 9.80 6.13 2.33
N MET A 43 9.15 5.32 1.48
CA MET A 43 8.49 4.10 1.91
C MET A 43 9.48 3.10 2.53
N SER A 44 10.67 2.92 1.94
CA SER A 44 11.67 2.00 2.48
C SER A 44 12.17 2.41 3.88
N ILE A 45 12.28 3.72 4.13
CA ILE A 45 12.66 4.26 5.44
C ILE A 45 11.56 3.97 6.45
N LEU A 46 10.29 4.29 6.12
CA LEU A 46 9.16 4.06 7.01
C LEU A 46 8.97 2.58 7.35
N LEU A 47 9.12 1.68 6.38
CA LEU A 47 9.02 0.24 6.62
C LEU A 47 10.10 -0.24 7.60
N LYS A 48 11.33 0.27 7.44
CA LYS A 48 12.43 -0.05 8.35
C LYS A 48 12.16 0.48 9.76
N GLU A 49 11.74 1.74 9.88
CA GLU A 49 11.39 2.35 11.17
C GLU A 49 10.23 1.60 11.85
N TYR A 50 9.24 1.13 11.07
CA TYR A 50 8.14 0.31 11.58
C TYR A 50 8.63 -1.01 12.17
N ASP A 51 9.49 -1.74 11.45
CA ASP A 51 10.06 -3.00 11.92
C ASP A 51 10.92 -2.80 13.19
N GLU A 52 11.70 -1.71 13.25
CA GLU A 52 12.51 -1.33 14.42
C GLU A 52 11.65 -0.93 15.63
N MET A 53 10.52 -0.26 15.41
CA MET A 53 9.59 0.17 16.45
C MET A 53 8.81 -1.02 17.05
N PHE A 54 8.49 -2.03 16.25
CA PHE A 54 7.71 -3.19 16.66
C PHE A 54 8.48 -4.51 16.46
N PRO A 55 9.58 -4.74 17.19
CA PRO A 55 10.46 -5.90 16.96
C PRO A 55 9.85 -7.24 17.40
N ASN A 56 8.81 -7.21 18.24
CA ASN A 56 8.18 -8.39 18.83
C ASN A 56 6.89 -8.80 18.10
N GLN A 57 6.79 -8.51 16.80
CA GLN A 57 5.64 -8.93 15.99
C GLN A 57 5.49 -10.46 15.99
N PRO A 58 4.25 -10.98 16.00
CA PRO A 58 4.02 -12.42 15.94
C PRO A 58 4.47 -12.97 14.58
N ARG A 59 5.09 -14.15 14.58
CA ARG A 59 5.51 -14.84 13.36
C ARG A 59 4.30 -15.50 12.68
N LEU A 60 3.60 -14.73 11.85
CA LEU A 60 2.41 -15.17 11.13
C LEU A 60 2.69 -15.30 9.63
N GLY A 61 2.11 -16.32 9.00
CA GLY A 61 1.94 -16.34 7.55
C GLY A 61 0.62 -15.69 7.16
N THR A 62 0.63 -14.81 6.15
CA THR A 62 -0.58 -14.13 5.67
C THR A 62 -0.89 -14.53 4.24
N ARG A 63 -2.18 -14.68 3.91
CA ARG A 63 -2.66 -14.89 2.55
C ARG A 63 -3.60 -13.76 2.14
N VAL A 64 -3.27 -13.09 1.04
CA VAL A 64 -4.14 -12.11 0.40
C VAL A 64 -5.01 -12.80 -0.65
N GLN A 65 -6.31 -12.54 -0.64
CA GLN A 65 -7.26 -13.02 -1.63
C GLN A 65 -7.96 -11.85 -2.30
N ALA A 66 -8.14 -11.91 -3.62
CA ALA A 66 -8.91 -10.92 -4.35
C ALA A 66 -10.40 -11.24 -4.30
N THR A 67 -11.23 -10.22 -4.10
CA THR A 67 -12.68 -10.32 -4.24
C THR A 67 -13.17 -9.34 -5.30
N LYS A 68 -14.25 -9.72 -5.98
CA LYS A 68 -15.02 -8.86 -6.87
C LYS A 68 -16.50 -9.15 -6.64
N ASP A 69 -17.28 -8.11 -6.37
CA ASP A 69 -18.72 -8.22 -6.11
C ASP A 69 -19.05 -9.25 -5.00
N GLY A 70 -18.27 -9.22 -3.92
CA GLY A 70 -18.43 -10.12 -2.76
C GLY A 70 -17.99 -11.57 -2.99
N LYS A 71 -17.47 -11.91 -4.17
CA LYS A 71 -17.01 -13.27 -4.51
C LYS A 71 -15.51 -13.33 -4.66
N LEU A 72 -14.91 -14.46 -4.25
CA LEU A 72 -13.50 -14.73 -4.49
C LEU A 72 -13.21 -14.77 -5.99
N THR A 73 -12.12 -14.14 -6.39
CA THR A 73 -11.65 -14.13 -7.78
C THR A 73 -10.15 -14.39 -7.85
N LYS A 74 -9.66 -14.71 -9.04
CA LYS A 74 -8.22 -14.82 -9.29
C LYS A 74 -7.62 -13.42 -9.25
N MET A 75 -6.56 -13.26 -8.47
CA MET A 75 -5.72 -12.07 -8.54
C MET A 75 -5.14 -11.96 -9.96
N PRO A 76 -5.31 -10.83 -10.66
CA PRO A 76 -4.75 -10.63 -12.00
C PRO A 76 -3.25 -10.88 -12.05
N GLU A 77 -2.75 -11.50 -13.12
CA GLU A 77 -1.32 -11.85 -13.24
C GLU A 77 -0.40 -10.64 -13.20
N PHE A 78 -0.81 -9.52 -13.81
CA PHE A 78 -0.02 -8.30 -13.82
C PHE A 78 0.20 -7.70 -12.41
N LEU A 79 -0.63 -8.06 -11.41
CA LEU A 79 -0.43 -7.67 -10.02
C LEU A 79 0.52 -8.60 -9.26
N LYS A 80 0.67 -9.85 -9.71
CA LYS A 80 1.49 -10.87 -9.05
C LYS A 80 2.91 -10.93 -9.59
N ASN A 81 3.10 -10.69 -10.89
CA ASN A 81 4.37 -10.89 -11.56
C ASN A 81 5.33 -9.71 -11.38
N TYR A 82 5.80 -9.49 -10.14
CA TYR A 82 6.74 -8.40 -9.83
C TYR A 82 8.14 -8.60 -10.40
N ARG A 83 8.50 -9.82 -10.81
CA ARG A 83 9.81 -10.13 -11.44
C ARG A 83 9.83 -9.72 -12.91
N HIS A 84 8.69 -9.79 -13.58
CA HIS A 84 8.50 -9.36 -14.97
C HIS A 84 7.24 -8.49 -15.06
N PRO A 85 7.29 -7.24 -14.57
CA PRO A 85 6.12 -6.38 -14.51
C PRO A 85 5.61 -6.03 -15.91
N HIS A 86 4.28 -6.08 -16.08
CA HIS A 86 3.62 -5.62 -17.31
C HIS A 86 3.48 -4.09 -17.27
N HIS A 87 4.52 -3.37 -17.71
CA HIS A 87 4.59 -1.90 -17.60
C HIS A 87 3.38 -1.17 -18.19
N GLU A 88 2.90 -1.59 -19.37
CA GLU A 88 1.69 -1.00 -20.00
C GLU A 88 0.47 -1.07 -19.08
N LYS A 89 0.22 -2.24 -18.45
CA LYS A 89 -0.88 -2.42 -17.50
C LYS A 89 -0.69 -1.64 -16.21
N ILE A 90 0.54 -1.40 -15.80
CA ILE A 90 0.84 -0.57 -14.63
C ILE A 90 0.58 0.90 -14.95
N ASP A 91 0.95 1.35 -16.15
CA ASP A 91 0.73 2.72 -16.59
C ASP A 91 -0.76 3.03 -16.78
N GLU A 92 -1.57 2.06 -17.23
CA GLU A 92 -3.05 2.17 -17.26
C GLU A 92 -3.67 2.43 -15.88
N MET A 93 -2.97 2.10 -14.78
CA MET A 93 -3.45 2.31 -13.41
C MET A 93 -2.97 3.63 -12.79
N LYS A 94 -2.16 4.42 -13.51
CA LYS A 94 -1.76 5.76 -13.06
C LYS A 94 -2.89 6.74 -13.36
N GLY A 95 -3.21 7.59 -12.38
CA GLY A 95 -4.22 8.66 -12.50
C GLY A 95 -3.68 9.92 -13.14
#